data_AF-A0A2V9NY64-F1
#
_entry.id   AF-A0A2V9NY64-F1
#
_cell.length_a   1.000
_cell.length_b   1.000
_cell.length_c   1.000
_cell.angle_alpha   90.00
_cell.angle_beta   90.00
_cell.angle_gamma   90.00
#
_symmetry.space_group_name_H-M   'P 1'
#
loop_
_entity.id
_entity.type
_entity.pdbx_description
1 polymer ?
#
loop_
_entity_poly.entity_id
_entity_poly.type
_entity_poly.pdbx_seq_one_letter_code
_entity_poly.pdbx_strand_id
1 'polypeptide(L)'
;MLFTKQGVIALHAWTHERLDTVFEHVRVLASPEFTQAISGFGQPSVRDQLAHILAAESGWIRRLKKLTSEKRELVSSRDLPALEAARKNVVSATQAYLRDLSELQLNTALETVPEEWVGPARSPAFILQHICTHAFHHKGQIAAMCRILGHPLPDTDLQR
;
A
#
# COMPACT_ATOMS: atom_id res chain seq x y z
N MET A 1 -1.63 26.05 0.61
CA MET A 1 -1.80 24.71 0.02
C MET A 1 -2.08 23.74 1.17
N LEU A 2 -2.87 22.68 0.97
CA LEU A 2 -3.29 21.78 2.07
C LEU A 2 -2.21 20.76 2.44
N PHE A 3 -1.42 20.29 1.47
CA PHE A 3 -0.36 19.31 1.67
C PHE A 3 0.99 19.89 1.25
N THR A 4 2.04 19.62 2.02
CA THR A 4 3.42 19.92 1.61
C THR A 4 4.05 18.69 0.97
N LYS A 5 4.95 18.89 0.00
CA LYS A 5 5.66 17.77 -0.63
C LYS A 5 6.45 16.95 0.39
N GLN A 6 7.10 17.62 1.35
CA GLN A 6 7.83 16.97 2.43
C GLN A 6 6.91 16.16 3.35
N GLY A 7 5.73 16.67 3.69
CA GLY A 7 4.78 15.95 4.54
C GLY A 7 4.26 14.68 3.88
N VAL A 8 3.96 14.72 2.58
CA VAL A 8 3.53 13.54 1.82
C VAL A 8 4.65 12.51 1.72
N ILE A 9 5.89 12.94 1.47
CA ILE A 9 7.07 12.05 1.46
C ILE A 9 7.26 11.39 2.83
N ALA A 10 7.17 12.16 3.91
CA ALA A 10 7.35 11.66 5.28
C ALA A 10 6.28 10.62 5.64
N LEU A 11 5.01 10.92 5.40
CA LEU A 11 3.92 9.98 5.71
C LEU A 11 4.02 8.69 4.89
N HIS A 12 4.39 8.79 3.62
CA HIS A 12 4.64 7.62 2.78
C HIS A 12 5.80 6.77 3.33
N ALA A 13 6.93 7.40 3.66
CA ALA A 13 8.08 6.73 4.25
C ALA A 13 7.72 6.01 5.55
N TRP A 14 7.07 6.70 6.51
CA TRP A 14 6.67 6.09 7.77
C TRP A 14 5.65 4.96 7.59
N THR A 15 4.70 5.12 6.65
CA THR A 15 3.75 4.03 6.31
C THR A 15 4.50 2.79 5.88
N HIS A 16 5.51 2.95 5.04
CA HIS A 16 6.34 1.84 4.59
C HIS A 16 7.22 1.29 5.71
N GLU A 17 7.81 2.11 6.58
CA GLU A 17 8.52 1.61 7.76
C GLU A 17 7.63 0.73 8.64
N ARG A 18 6.34 1.09 8.82
CA ARG A 18 5.39 0.21 9.53
C ARG A 18 5.12 -1.09 8.80
N LEU A 19 5.06 -1.04 7.46
CA LEU A 19 4.95 -2.25 6.66
C LEU A 19 6.21 -3.11 6.77
N ASP A 20 7.41 -2.53 6.88
CA ASP A 20 8.65 -3.32 7.11
C ASP A 20 8.54 -4.15 8.38
N THR A 21 8.03 -3.57 9.49
CA THR A 21 7.78 -4.33 10.71
C THR A 21 6.82 -5.49 10.49
N VAL A 22 5.78 -5.32 9.67
CA VAL A 22 4.85 -6.40 9.30
C VAL A 22 5.57 -7.47 8.47
N PHE A 23 6.30 -7.06 7.44
CA PHE A 23 7.04 -7.96 6.54
C PHE A 23 8.05 -8.81 7.30
N GLU A 24 8.77 -8.21 8.25
CA GLU A 24 9.71 -8.91 9.10
C GLU A 24 9.00 -9.91 10.02
N HIS A 25 7.91 -9.49 10.67
CA HIS A 25 7.18 -10.39 11.57
C HIS A 25 6.58 -11.59 10.85
N VAL A 26 5.97 -11.41 9.66
CA VAL A 26 5.30 -12.52 8.97
C VAL A 26 6.26 -13.61 8.48
N ARG A 27 7.58 -13.41 8.59
CA ARG A 27 8.59 -14.47 8.37
C ARG A 27 8.45 -15.64 9.34
N VAL A 28 7.86 -15.42 10.52
CA VAL A 28 7.63 -16.49 11.51
C VAL A 28 6.52 -17.45 11.08
N LEU A 29 5.66 -17.03 10.14
CA LEU A 29 4.57 -17.85 9.64
C LEU A 29 5.12 -18.93 8.72
N ALA A 30 4.68 -20.18 8.92
CA ALA A 30 4.93 -21.23 7.96
C ALA A 30 4.18 -20.95 6.64
N SER A 31 4.67 -21.48 5.51
CA SER A 31 4.04 -21.29 4.19
C SER A 31 2.53 -21.60 4.16
N PRO A 32 2.02 -22.66 4.84
CA PRO A 32 0.58 -22.90 4.93
C PRO A 32 -0.17 -21.79 5.66
N GLU A 33 0.36 -21.26 6.77
CA GLU A 33 -0.28 -20.20 7.56
C GLU A 33 -0.29 -18.86 6.79
N PHE A 34 0.80 -18.56 6.07
CA PHE A 34 0.93 -17.34 5.27
C PHE A 34 -0.13 -17.24 4.15
N THR A 35 -0.54 -18.39 3.62
CA THR A 35 -1.50 -18.52 2.52
C THR A 35 -2.88 -19.01 2.96
N GLN A 36 -3.05 -19.30 4.25
CA GLN A 36 -4.30 -19.81 4.81
C GLN A 36 -5.42 -18.79 4.64
N ALA A 37 -6.52 -19.23 4.02
CA ALA A 37 -7.73 -18.45 3.93
C ALA A 37 -8.43 -18.37 5.30
N ILE A 38 -8.77 -17.16 5.72
CA ILE A 38 -9.50 -16.80 6.92
C ILE A 38 -10.80 -16.13 6.47
N SER A 39 -11.94 -16.68 6.89
CA SER A 39 -13.25 -16.17 6.51
C SER A 39 -13.53 -14.79 7.11
N GLY A 40 -14.41 -14.02 6.44
CA GLY A 40 -14.81 -12.69 6.90
C GLY A 40 -13.92 -11.53 6.44
N PHE A 41 -12.84 -11.80 5.71
CA PHE A 41 -11.97 -10.77 5.12
C PHE A 41 -12.11 -10.71 3.60
N GLY A 42 -12.07 -9.49 3.04
CA GLY A 42 -12.16 -9.28 1.59
C GLY A 42 -10.94 -9.83 0.82
N GLN A 43 -9.75 -9.73 1.42
CA GLN A 43 -8.58 -10.52 1.02
C GLN A 43 -8.40 -11.61 2.07
N PRO A 44 -8.46 -12.90 1.71
CA PRO A 44 -8.68 -13.94 2.71
C PRO A 44 -7.41 -14.39 3.43
N SER A 45 -6.21 -13.96 3.06
CA SER A 45 -4.96 -14.42 3.70
C SER A 45 -4.00 -13.28 3.99
N VAL A 46 -3.01 -13.52 4.86
CA VAL A 46 -1.90 -12.57 5.12
C VAL A 46 -1.18 -12.22 3.81
N ARG A 47 -0.89 -13.24 2.98
CA ARG A 47 -0.33 -13.05 1.65
C ARG A 47 -1.21 -12.15 0.77
N ASP A 48 -2.52 -12.43 0.69
CA ASP A 48 -3.43 -11.65 -0.15
C ASP A 48 -3.57 -10.19 0.30
N GLN A 49 -3.52 -9.95 1.61
CA GLN A 49 -3.55 -8.60 2.17
C GLN A 49 -2.30 -7.80 1.81
N LEU A 50 -1.11 -8.37 2.00
CA LEU A 50 0.15 -7.72 1.62
C LEU A 50 0.19 -7.47 0.12
N ALA A 51 -0.20 -8.47 -0.67
CA ALA A 51 -0.34 -8.37 -2.11
C ALA A 51 -1.27 -7.21 -2.53
N HIS A 52 -2.44 -7.10 -1.90
CA HIS A 52 -3.43 -6.07 -2.20
C HIS A 52 -2.95 -4.66 -1.84
N ILE A 53 -2.28 -4.48 -0.71
CA ILE A 53 -1.68 -3.18 -0.32
C ILE A 53 -0.72 -2.69 -1.43
N LEU A 54 0.21 -3.54 -1.85
CA LEU A 54 1.21 -3.19 -2.86
C LEU A 54 0.59 -2.98 -4.25
N ALA A 55 -0.41 -3.80 -4.60
CA ALA A 55 -1.13 -3.69 -5.86
C ALA A 55 -1.93 -2.38 -5.94
N ALA A 56 -2.57 -1.98 -4.83
CA ALA A 56 -3.33 -0.74 -4.76
C ALA A 56 -2.42 0.48 -4.97
N GLU A 57 -1.29 0.56 -4.25
CA GLU A 57 -0.34 1.65 -4.43
C GLU A 57 0.22 1.70 -5.86
N SER A 58 0.72 0.57 -6.37
CA SER A 58 1.25 0.49 -7.73
C SER A 58 0.20 0.92 -8.76
N GLY A 59 -1.05 0.47 -8.60
CA GLY A 59 -2.18 0.83 -9.44
C GLY A 59 -2.48 2.32 -9.43
N TRP A 60 -2.47 2.96 -8.26
CA TRP A 60 -2.68 4.40 -8.14
C TRP A 60 -1.52 5.22 -8.72
N ILE A 61 -0.28 4.84 -8.48
CA ILE A 61 0.89 5.53 -9.05
C ILE A 61 0.89 5.46 -10.58
N ARG A 62 0.55 4.32 -11.17
CA ARG A 62 0.43 4.20 -12.63
C ARG A 62 -0.65 5.12 -13.19
N ARG A 63 -1.82 5.17 -12.55
CA ARG A 63 -2.93 6.07 -12.93
C ARG A 63 -2.55 7.53 -12.82
N LEU A 64 -1.89 7.91 -11.73
CA LEU A 64 -1.36 9.26 -11.52
C LEU A 64 -0.32 9.67 -12.58
N LYS A 65 0.45 8.70 -13.08
CA LYS A 65 1.39 8.87 -14.19
C LYS A 65 0.75 8.73 -15.58
N LYS A 66 -0.57 8.55 -15.67
CA LYS A 66 -1.32 8.30 -16.92
C LYS A 66 -0.74 7.14 -17.75
N LEU A 67 -0.15 6.14 -17.09
CA LEU A 67 0.34 4.94 -17.75
C LEU A 67 -0.83 4.00 -18.04
N THR A 68 -0.78 3.29 -19.17
CA THR A 68 -1.81 2.31 -19.52
C THR A 68 -1.90 1.22 -18.44
N SER A 69 -3.13 0.88 -18.07
CA SER A 69 -3.43 -0.21 -17.15
C SER A 69 -3.07 -1.54 -17.82
N GLU A 70 -1.85 -2.05 -17.64
CA GLU A 70 -1.61 -3.47 -17.88
C GLU A 70 -2.44 -4.26 -16.88
N LYS A 71 -3.00 -5.40 -17.30
CA LYS A 71 -3.72 -6.31 -16.40
C LYS A 71 -2.89 -6.49 -15.15
N ARG A 72 -3.49 -6.22 -13.98
CA ARG A 72 -2.90 -6.44 -12.67
C ARG A 72 -2.35 -7.85 -12.66
N GLU A 73 -1.03 -8.01 -12.72
CA GLU A 73 -0.42 -9.33 -12.52
C GLU A 73 -0.99 -9.88 -11.22
N LEU A 74 -1.46 -11.12 -11.26
CA LEU A 74 -2.03 -11.78 -10.10
C LEU A 74 -0.96 -11.83 -9.02
N VAL A 75 -0.99 -10.85 -8.12
CA VAL A 75 -0.14 -10.77 -6.93
C VAL A 75 -0.43 -11.96 -5.99
N SER A 76 -1.51 -12.71 -6.27
CA SER A 76 -1.91 -13.90 -5.53
C SER A 76 -0.95 -15.09 -5.63
N SER A 77 -0.03 -15.13 -6.60
CA SER A 77 0.99 -16.19 -6.70
C SER A 77 2.30 -15.88 -5.99
N ARG A 78 2.42 -14.69 -5.36
CA ARG A 78 3.71 -14.23 -4.81
C ARG A 78 3.99 -14.80 -3.43
N ASP A 79 5.18 -15.37 -3.27
CA ASP A 79 5.75 -15.67 -1.97
C ASP A 79 6.24 -14.39 -1.26
N LEU A 80 6.69 -14.53 -0.01
CA LEU A 80 7.15 -13.40 0.78
C LEU A 80 8.32 -12.64 0.10
N PRO A 81 9.40 -13.30 -0.39
CA PRO A 81 10.46 -12.62 -1.14
C PRO A 81 9.97 -11.82 -2.35
N ALA A 82 9.03 -12.36 -3.15
CA ALA A 82 8.48 -11.65 -4.30
C ALA A 82 7.63 -10.43 -3.88
N LEU A 83 6.96 -10.49 -2.72
CA LEU A 83 6.24 -9.34 -2.15
C LEU A 83 7.23 -8.28 -1.61
N GLU A 84 8.34 -8.67 -1.01
CA GLU A 84 9.39 -7.74 -0.58
C GLU A 84 10.02 -7.00 -1.75
N ALA A 85 10.31 -7.72 -2.84
CA ALA A 85 10.78 -7.10 -4.08
C ALA A 85 9.74 -6.14 -4.66
N ALA A 86 8.47 -6.55 -4.70
CA ALA A 86 7.36 -5.68 -5.14
C ALA A 86 7.26 -4.41 -4.28
N ARG A 87 7.45 -4.53 -2.96
CA ARG A 87 7.45 -3.40 -2.04
C ARG A 87 8.57 -2.41 -2.35
N LYS A 88 9.80 -2.88 -2.55
CA LYS A 88 10.93 -2.01 -2.95
C LYS A 88 10.62 -1.27 -4.26
N ASN A 89 10.05 -1.97 -5.23
CA ASN A 89 9.69 -1.38 -6.52
C ASN A 89 8.62 -0.30 -6.40
N VAL A 90 7.56 -0.55 -5.62
CA VAL A 90 6.48 0.43 -5.47
C VAL A 90 6.94 1.66 -4.69
N VAL A 91 7.74 1.50 -3.63
CA VAL A 91 8.35 2.61 -2.89
C VAL A 91 9.18 3.48 -3.82
N SER A 92 10.06 2.87 -4.61
CA SER A 92 10.91 3.60 -5.55
C SER A 92 10.08 4.33 -6.62
N ALA A 93 9.01 3.72 -7.12
CA ALA A 93 8.12 4.34 -8.11
C ALA A 93 7.37 5.54 -7.53
N THR A 94 6.86 5.44 -6.30
CA THR A 94 6.17 6.53 -5.59
C THR A 94 7.14 7.68 -5.29
N GLN A 95 8.35 7.38 -4.84
CA GLN A 95 9.39 8.39 -4.61
C GLN A 95 9.79 9.10 -5.91
N ALA A 96 9.94 8.37 -7.01
CA ALA A 96 10.23 8.97 -8.31
C ALA A 96 9.10 9.91 -8.77
N TYR A 97 7.86 9.46 -8.66
CA TYR A 97 6.70 10.29 -8.98
C TYR A 97 6.65 11.58 -8.13
N LEU A 98 6.88 11.46 -6.82
CA LEU A 98 6.93 12.60 -5.92
C LEU A 98 8.06 13.58 -6.27
N ARG A 99 9.25 13.08 -6.63
CA ARG A 99 10.40 13.93 -7.01
C ARG A 99 10.06 14.87 -8.16
N ASP A 100 9.32 14.39 -9.16
CA ASP A 100 9.04 15.13 -10.39
C ASP A 100 7.91 16.17 -10.24
N LEU A 101 7.12 16.11 -9.16
CA LEU A 101 6.03 17.05 -8.92
C LEU A 101 6.48 18.33 -8.20
N SER A 102 6.00 19.48 -8.69
CA SER A 102 5.97 20.71 -7.88
C SER A 102 4.88 20.65 -6.80
N GLU A 103 4.99 21.48 -5.75
CA GLU A 103 3.97 21.52 -4.69
C GLU A 103 2.61 22.00 -5.22
N LEU A 104 2.59 22.87 -6.25
CA LEU A 104 1.37 23.27 -6.93
C LEU A 104 0.72 22.07 -7.64
N GLN A 105 1.47 21.33 -8.47
CA GLN A 105 0.94 20.15 -9.17
C GLN A 105 0.46 19.07 -8.20
N LEU A 106 1.16 18.89 -7.07
CA LEU A 106 0.80 17.96 -6.01
C LEU A 106 -0.58 18.28 -5.40
N ASN A 107 -0.95 19.57 -5.32
CA ASN A 107 -2.18 20.04 -4.69
C ASN A 107 -3.30 20.38 -5.69
N THR A 108 -3.01 20.52 -6.99
CA THR A 108 -4.02 20.76 -8.02
C THR A 108 -4.80 19.49 -8.30
N ALA A 109 -6.14 19.60 -8.35
CA ALA A 109 -7.00 18.47 -8.70
C ALA A 109 -6.70 17.98 -10.12
N LEU A 110 -6.79 16.67 -10.34
CA LEU A 110 -6.68 16.10 -11.67
C LEU A 110 -7.82 16.61 -12.57
N GLU A 111 -7.54 16.79 -13.86
CA GLU A 111 -8.53 17.22 -14.86
C GLU A 111 -9.63 16.19 -15.07
N THR A 112 -9.30 14.91 -14.91
CA THR A 112 -10.22 13.78 -15.05
C THR A 112 -10.16 12.89 -13.82
N VAL A 113 -11.27 12.21 -13.56
CA VAL A 113 -11.35 11.18 -12.51
C VAL A 113 -10.52 9.98 -12.97
N PRO A 114 -9.52 9.52 -12.19
CA PRO A 114 -8.80 8.30 -12.50
C PRO A 114 -9.74 7.09 -12.58
N GLU A 115 -9.43 6.13 -13.46
CA GLU A 115 -10.13 4.84 -13.51
C GLU A 115 -10.16 4.18 -12.12
N GLU A 116 -11.29 3.58 -11.73
CA GLU A 116 -11.58 3.00 -10.40
C GLU A 116 -11.70 4.00 -9.24
N TRP A 117 -11.44 5.29 -9.43
CA TRP A 117 -11.66 6.29 -8.38
C TRP A 117 -13.16 6.55 -8.22
N VAL A 118 -13.66 6.38 -6.99
CA VAL A 118 -15.05 6.67 -6.65
C VAL A 118 -15.14 8.09 -6.09
N GLY A 119 -15.89 8.95 -6.77
CA GLY A 119 -16.14 10.33 -6.36
C GLY A 119 -15.51 11.37 -7.29
N PRO A 120 -15.44 12.64 -6.86
CA PRO A 120 -14.92 13.71 -7.71
C PRO A 120 -13.42 13.59 -7.92
N ALA A 121 -12.90 14.23 -8.97
CA ALA A 121 -11.47 14.31 -9.21
C ALA A 121 -10.77 14.96 -8.01
N ARG A 122 -9.63 14.39 -7.63
CA ARG A 122 -8.82 14.82 -6.47
C ARG A 122 -7.40 15.11 -6.91
N SER A 123 -6.64 15.78 -6.05
CA SER A 123 -5.23 16.07 -6.30
C SER A 123 -4.36 14.83 -6.09
N PRO A 124 -3.14 14.79 -6.68
CA PRO A 124 -2.17 13.75 -6.40
C PRO A 124 -1.90 13.55 -4.91
N ALA A 125 -1.79 14.61 -4.11
CA ALA A 125 -1.61 14.50 -2.66
C ALA A 125 -2.75 13.76 -1.97
N PHE A 126 -4.00 14.03 -2.36
CA PHE A 126 -5.15 13.37 -1.76
C PHE A 126 -5.15 11.86 -2.08
N ILE A 127 -4.79 11.49 -3.31
CA ILE A 127 -4.70 10.09 -3.72
C ILE A 127 -3.54 9.39 -2.98
N LEU A 128 -2.40 10.06 -2.79
CA LEU A 128 -1.29 9.54 -1.99
C LEU A 128 -1.66 9.38 -0.51
N GLN A 129 -2.47 10.31 0.03
CA GLN A 129 -3.05 10.16 1.38
C GLN A 129 -3.96 8.92 1.45
N HIS A 130 -4.81 8.71 0.45
CA HIS A 130 -5.66 7.51 0.35
C HIS A 130 -4.82 6.23 0.33
N ILE A 131 -3.71 6.19 -0.43
CA ILE A 131 -2.79 5.04 -0.42
C ILE A 131 -2.31 4.74 0.99
N CYS A 132 -1.88 5.76 1.74
CA CYS A 132 -1.37 5.57 3.10
C CYS A 132 -2.48 5.07 4.04
N THR A 133 -3.66 5.70 4.04
CA THR A 133 -4.77 5.27 4.90
C THR A 133 -5.31 3.89 4.54
N HIS A 134 -5.35 3.55 3.25
CA HIS A 134 -5.71 2.22 2.75
C HIS A 134 -4.69 1.15 3.21
N ALA A 135 -3.39 1.45 3.17
CA ALA A 135 -2.36 0.57 3.70
C ALA A 135 -2.55 0.32 5.22
N PHE A 136 -2.84 1.36 6.01
CA PHE A 136 -3.13 1.20 7.44
C PHE A 136 -4.40 0.37 7.71
N HIS A 137 -5.45 0.56 6.90
CA HIS A 137 -6.68 -0.24 7.00
C HIS A 137 -6.40 -1.74 6.83
N HIS A 138 -5.72 -2.13 5.74
CA HIS A 138 -5.40 -3.54 5.49
C HIS A 138 -4.30 -4.08 6.42
N LYS A 139 -3.37 -3.24 6.90
CA LYS A 139 -2.41 -3.59 7.95
C LYS A 139 -3.11 -3.97 9.26
N GLY A 140 -4.17 -3.25 9.64
CA GLY A 140 -4.98 -3.61 10.81
C GLY A 140 -5.64 -4.98 10.68
N GLN A 141 -6.12 -5.32 9.49
CA GLN A 141 -6.65 -6.66 9.19
C GLN A 141 -5.56 -7.74 9.23
N ILE A 142 -4.33 -7.46 8.73
CA ILE A 142 -3.20 -8.39 8.88
C ILE A 142 -2.90 -8.62 10.37
N ALA A 143 -2.91 -7.57 11.19
CA ALA A 143 -2.72 -7.71 12.64
C ALA A 143 -3.76 -8.63 13.28
N ALA A 144 -5.02 -8.54 12.85
CA ALA A 144 -6.09 -9.43 13.29
C ALA A 144 -5.86 -10.88 12.83
N MET A 145 -5.51 -11.09 11.55
CA MET A 145 -5.21 -12.42 11.01
C MET A 145 -4.04 -13.10 11.72
N CYS A 146 -2.93 -12.38 11.90
CA CYS A 146 -1.77 -12.86 12.64
C CYS A 146 -2.15 -13.30 14.06
N ARG A 147 -3.06 -12.59 14.74
CA ARG A 147 -3.58 -13.01 16.05
C ARG A 147 -4.46 -14.26 15.98
N ILE A 148 -5.30 -14.41 14.95
CA ILE A 148 -6.11 -15.63 14.72
C ILE A 148 -5.20 -16.85 14.50
N LEU A 149 -4.09 -16.67 13.78
CA LEU A 149 -3.10 -17.71 13.50
C LEU A 149 -2.19 -18.02 14.70
N GLY A 150 -2.32 -17.32 15.83
CA GLY A 150 -1.50 -17.54 17.03
C GLY A 150 -0.16 -16.79 17.05
N HIS A 151 0.08 -15.89 16.09
CA HIS A 151 1.33 -15.14 15.91
C HIS A 151 1.09 -13.61 15.95
N PRO A 152 0.61 -13.04 17.06
CA PRO A 152 0.22 -11.63 17.10
C PRO A 152 1.36 -10.68 16.69
N LEU A 153 1.07 -9.70 15.83
CA LEU A 153 2.05 -8.70 15.42
C LEU A 153 2.54 -7.87 16.63
N PRO A 154 3.79 -7.36 16.60
CA PRO A 154 4.22 -6.27 17.48
C PRO A 154 3.39 -5.00 17.21
N ASP A 155 3.56 -3.99 18.07
CA ASP A 155 2.97 -2.67 17.84
C ASP A 155 3.49 -2.09 16.51
N THR A 156 2.57 -1.78 15.60
CA THR A 156 2.87 -1.21 14.28
C THR A 156 2.21 0.16 14.11
N ASP A 157 1.81 0.81 15.20
CA ASP A 157 1.35 2.20 15.17
C ASP A 157 2.47 3.13 14.66
N LEU A 158 2.07 4.25 14.07
CA LEU A 158 2.96 5.30 13.59
C LEU A 158 3.77 5.95 14.71
N GLN A 159 3.26 5.99 15.94
CA GLN A 159 3.96 6.58 17.10
C GLN A 159 5.18 5.77 17.60
N ARG A 160 5.57 4.70 16.90
CA ARG A 160 6.61 3.77 17.34
C ARG A 160 7.88 3.80 16.50
#